data_AF-A0A944C1S0-F1
#
_entry.id   AF-A0A944C1S0-F1
#
_cell.length_a   1.000
_cell.length_b   1.000
_cell.length_c   1.000
_cell.angle_alpha   90.00
_cell.angle_beta   90.00
_cell.angle_gamma   90.00
#
_symmetry.space_group_name_H-M   'P 1'
#
loop_
_entity.id
_entity.type
_entity.pdbx_description
1 polymer ?
#
loop_
_entity_poly.entity_id
_entity_poly.type
_entity_poly.pdbx_seq_one_letter_code
_entity_poly.pdbx_strand_id
1 'polypeptide(L)'
;SLDLTNEVMRSADIILATGGPGMVKAAYSSGKPALGVGAGNTPAIIDTTADIKLAVASIVHSKTFDNGMICASEQSVIVLDKIYDKVKKEFAALGCYFLNPEETEKVRKTILINGALNAKIVGQKAATIAELAGVKVDPKTKVLIGEVESVEIEEEFAHEKLSPVLAMYKAKNFEDALAKAEKLVADGGYGHTSSLYCNAVTEREKINEFGNRMKTCRILVNTPSSHGGIGDLYNFKLLPSLTLGCGSWGGNSVSENVGVKHLINIKTVAERRENMLWMRLPEKVYFKKGCMPVALDELGTIMGKKKAFIVTDSFLYHNGNTKAITDKLDQMGISHTVFFNVAPDPTLACAKEGAELMKQFEPDVIIALGGGSAMDAGKIMWVLYEHPDVDFLDMAMRFMDIRKRVYTFPKMGEKAYFVAIPTSSGTGSECTPFAVITDEKTGVKYPLADYQLPPNMAIIDTDNMMTQPKGLTSASGVDALTHCLEAYASIMATDYTDGLALKASKNIFEYLPRAYNDGQTDVEAREKMANASA
;
A
#
# COMPACT_ATOMS: atom_id res chain seq x y z
N SER A 1 24.53 0.22 -44.33
CA SER A 1 25.85 0.33 -43.69
C SER A 1 25.64 0.55 -42.20
N LEU A 2 26.48 -0.02 -41.33
CA LEU A 2 26.47 0.26 -39.88
C LEU A 2 26.68 1.75 -39.59
N ASP A 3 27.44 2.46 -40.42
CA ASP A 3 27.71 3.89 -40.25
C ASP A 3 26.42 4.73 -40.34
N LEU A 4 25.57 4.42 -41.32
CA LEU A 4 24.27 5.10 -41.47
C LEU A 4 23.31 4.76 -40.32
N THR A 5 23.35 3.53 -39.81
CA THR A 5 22.55 3.16 -38.61
C THR A 5 22.98 3.97 -37.40
N ASN A 6 24.29 4.12 -37.18
CA ASN A 6 24.82 4.92 -36.08
C ASN A 6 24.45 6.40 -36.23
N GLU A 7 24.49 6.94 -37.45
CA GLU A 7 24.11 8.32 -37.73
C GLU A 7 22.61 8.57 -37.44
N VAL A 8 21.73 7.68 -37.87
CA VAL A 8 20.29 7.76 -37.58
C VAL A 8 20.04 7.71 -36.08
N MET A 9 20.69 6.79 -35.35
CA MET A 9 20.56 6.70 -33.89
C MET A 9 20.98 7.99 -33.19
N ARG A 10 22.07 8.62 -33.63
CA ARG A 10 22.55 9.88 -33.04
C ARG A 10 21.67 11.09 -33.38
N SER A 11 21.00 11.06 -34.53
CA SER A 11 20.19 12.18 -35.02
C SER A 11 18.72 12.12 -34.57
N ALA A 12 18.20 10.98 -34.14
CA ALA A 12 16.81 10.82 -33.73
C ALA A 12 16.46 11.50 -32.38
N ASP A 13 15.18 11.87 -32.21
CA ASP A 13 14.63 12.30 -30.92
C ASP A 13 14.35 11.11 -29.98
N ILE A 14 13.93 9.99 -30.57
CA ILE A 14 13.66 8.72 -29.89
C ILE A 14 13.96 7.55 -30.83
N ILE A 15 14.49 6.45 -30.29
CA ILE A 15 14.85 5.26 -31.06
C ILE A 15 13.92 4.11 -30.69
N LEU A 16 13.22 3.53 -31.67
CA LEU A 16 12.55 2.24 -31.52
C LEU A 16 13.49 1.11 -31.96
N ALA A 17 14.18 0.50 -31.01
CA ALA A 17 15.20 -0.51 -31.29
C ALA A 17 14.59 -1.91 -31.27
N THR A 18 14.02 -2.33 -32.40
CA THR A 18 13.53 -3.71 -32.62
C THR A 18 14.57 -4.50 -33.40
N GLY A 19 15.33 -5.36 -32.71
CA GLY A 19 16.39 -6.15 -33.31
C GLY A 19 17.19 -6.93 -32.27
N GLY A 20 18.28 -7.56 -32.68
CA GLY A 20 19.10 -8.38 -31.79
C GLY A 20 19.80 -7.59 -30.67
N PRO A 21 20.34 -8.27 -29.64
CA PRO A 21 20.89 -7.63 -28.43
C PRO A 21 21.95 -6.57 -28.70
N GLY A 22 22.79 -6.76 -29.73
CA GLY A 22 23.80 -5.78 -30.13
C GLY A 22 23.22 -4.45 -30.61
N MET A 23 22.14 -4.49 -31.39
CA MET A 23 21.44 -3.30 -31.90
C MET A 23 20.76 -2.54 -30.77
N VAL A 24 20.10 -3.27 -29.86
CA VAL A 24 19.42 -2.69 -28.70
C VAL A 24 20.43 -2.02 -27.77
N LYS A 25 21.56 -2.70 -27.49
CA LYS A 25 22.64 -2.13 -26.68
C LYS A 25 23.22 -0.86 -27.31
N ALA A 26 23.40 -0.84 -28.64
CA ALA A 26 23.85 0.34 -29.36
C ALA A 26 22.86 1.50 -29.25
N ALA A 27 21.55 1.22 -29.37
CA ALA A 27 20.50 2.23 -29.22
C ALA A 27 20.50 2.86 -27.81
N TYR A 28 20.59 2.06 -26.75
CA TYR A 28 20.70 2.58 -25.37
C TYR A 28 22.03 3.29 -25.09
N SER A 29 23.06 3.03 -25.89
CA SER A 29 24.38 3.67 -25.78
C SER A 29 24.53 4.89 -26.71
N SER A 30 23.48 5.26 -27.46
CA SER A 30 23.51 6.33 -28.46
C SER A 30 23.50 7.74 -27.87
N GLY A 31 23.15 7.88 -26.59
CA GLY A 31 22.87 9.17 -25.94
C GLY A 31 21.46 9.71 -26.18
N LYS A 32 20.61 8.98 -26.91
CA LYS A 32 19.20 9.32 -27.14
C LYS A 32 18.25 8.42 -26.33
N PRO A 33 17.04 8.91 -25.98
CA PRO A 33 15.99 8.05 -25.46
C PRO A 33 15.72 6.88 -26.42
N ALA A 34 15.69 5.67 -25.88
CA ALA A 34 15.46 4.45 -26.65
C ALA A 34 14.38 3.59 -26.00
N LEU A 35 13.54 2.99 -26.83
CA LEU A 35 12.60 1.93 -26.49
C LEU A 35 13.08 0.67 -27.21
N GLY A 36 13.75 -0.19 -26.45
CA GLY A 36 14.32 -1.45 -26.95
C GLY A 36 13.44 -2.66 -26.69
N VAL A 37 13.83 -3.77 -27.30
CA VAL A 37 13.27 -5.11 -27.11
C VAL A 37 14.33 -6.06 -26.55
N GLY A 38 13.96 -7.32 -26.29
CA GLY A 38 14.87 -8.40 -25.94
C GLY A 38 14.60 -9.67 -26.75
N ALA A 39 15.43 -10.70 -26.57
CA ALA A 39 15.23 -12.02 -27.16
C ALA A 39 14.05 -12.77 -26.50
N GLY A 40 13.40 -13.64 -27.25
CA GLY A 40 12.23 -14.39 -26.78
C GLY A 40 12.50 -15.89 -26.71
N ASN A 41 12.80 -16.40 -25.52
CA ASN A 41 12.91 -17.84 -25.27
C ASN A 41 11.65 -18.43 -24.61
N THR A 42 10.50 -18.30 -25.26
CA THR A 42 9.17 -18.56 -24.66
C THR A 42 8.95 -20.04 -24.30
N PRO A 43 8.86 -20.42 -23.00
CA PRO A 43 8.40 -21.74 -22.61
C PRO A 43 6.87 -21.82 -22.58
N ALA A 44 6.31 -22.96 -22.98
CA ALA A 44 4.90 -23.28 -22.85
C ALA A 44 4.68 -24.49 -21.94
N ILE A 45 4.13 -24.28 -20.74
CA ILE A 45 3.74 -25.36 -19.84
C ILE A 45 2.37 -25.88 -20.24
N ILE A 46 2.21 -27.20 -20.34
CA ILE A 46 0.91 -27.86 -20.52
C ILE A 46 0.59 -28.66 -19.25
N ASP A 47 -0.29 -28.11 -18.43
CA ASP A 47 -0.78 -28.73 -17.19
C ASP A 47 -1.75 -29.89 -17.48
N THR A 48 -1.87 -30.82 -16.54
CA THR A 48 -2.77 -31.98 -16.66
C THR A 48 -4.23 -31.64 -16.87
N THR A 49 -4.67 -30.43 -16.50
CA THR A 49 -6.04 -29.93 -16.64
C THR A 49 -6.28 -29.21 -17.97
N ALA A 50 -5.25 -29.02 -18.79
CA ALA A 50 -5.36 -28.32 -20.07
C ALA A 50 -6.27 -29.07 -21.06
N ASP A 51 -6.98 -28.31 -21.89
CA ASP A 51 -7.52 -28.86 -23.13
C ASP A 51 -6.35 -29.14 -24.08
N ILE A 52 -5.97 -30.42 -24.19
CA ILE A 52 -4.82 -30.88 -24.99
C ILE A 52 -4.96 -30.47 -26.46
N LYS A 53 -6.17 -30.54 -27.03
CA LYS A 53 -6.37 -30.20 -28.45
C LYS A 53 -6.17 -28.71 -28.68
N LEU A 54 -6.77 -27.88 -27.82
CA LEU A 54 -6.59 -26.44 -27.88
C LEU A 54 -5.12 -26.06 -27.68
N ALA A 55 -4.45 -26.64 -26.67
CA ALA A 55 -3.06 -26.34 -26.37
C ALA A 55 -2.13 -26.66 -27.54
N VAL A 56 -2.22 -27.89 -28.05
CA VAL A 56 -1.36 -28.35 -29.15
C VAL A 56 -1.68 -27.61 -30.45
N ALA A 57 -2.95 -27.37 -30.78
CA ALA A 57 -3.32 -26.58 -31.95
C ALA A 57 -2.81 -25.13 -31.85
N SER A 58 -2.89 -24.51 -30.68
CA SER A 58 -2.41 -23.15 -30.44
C SER A 58 -0.89 -23.06 -30.60
N ILE A 59 -0.14 -23.99 -30.01
CA ILE A 59 1.32 -24.03 -30.11
C ILE A 59 1.75 -24.26 -31.56
N VAL A 60 1.13 -25.21 -32.28
CA VAL A 60 1.46 -25.44 -33.70
C VAL A 60 1.11 -24.22 -34.54
N HIS A 61 -0.05 -23.59 -34.33
CA HIS A 61 -0.45 -22.39 -35.04
C HIS A 61 0.53 -21.23 -34.80
N SER A 62 0.91 -21.01 -33.55
CA SER A 62 1.86 -19.98 -33.12
C SER A 62 3.27 -20.21 -33.68
N LYS A 63 3.78 -21.45 -33.58
CA LYS A 63 5.14 -21.81 -33.98
C LYS A 63 5.35 -21.88 -35.49
N THR A 64 4.29 -22.17 -36.24
CA THR A 64 4.34 -22.23 -37.72
C THR A 64 4.03 -20.89 -38.37
N PHE A 65 3.48 -19.93 -37.62
CA PHE A 65 3.23 -18.58 -38.12
C PHE A 65 4.54 -17.90 -38.54
N ASP A 66 4.61 -17.51 -39.81
CA ASP A 66 5.82 -17.00 -40.46
C ASP A 66 7.07 -17.86 -40.18
N ASN A 67 6.90 -19.19 -40.20
CA ASN A 67 7.93 -20.17 -39.85
C ASN A 67 8.62 -19.90 -38.49
N GLY A 68 7.92 -19.36 -37.51
CA GLY A 68 8.44 -19.18 -36.15
C GLY A 68 9.33 -17.94 -35.97
N MET A 69 9.25 -16.97 -36.87
CA MET A 69 10.03 -15.72 -36.83
C MET A 69 9.60 -14.74 -35.72
N ILE A 70 8.39 -14.88 -35.19
CA ILE A 70 7.91 -14.03 -34.10
C ILE A 70 8.65 -14.41 -32.81
N CYS A 71 9.31 -13.45 -32.16
CA CYS A 71 10.06 -13.65 -30.91
C CYS A 71 9.19 -14.20 -29.76
N ALA A 72 7.90 -13.87 -29.74
CA ALA A 72 6.96 -14.42 -28.76
C ALA A 72 6.59 -15.90 -29.03
N SER A 73 6.98 -16.49 -30.16
CA SER A 73 6.67 -17.90 -30.48
C SER A 73 7.29 -18.88 -29.48
N GLU A 74 6.62 -20.01 -29.25
CA GLU A 74 7.09 -21.04 -28.34
C GLU A 74 8.45 -21.58 -28.80
N GLN A 75 9.40 -21.67 -27.88
CA GLN A 75 10.71 -22.30 -28.12
C GLN A 75 10.76 -23.70 -27.48
N SER A 76 9.98 -23.92 -26.44
CA SER A 76 9.89 -25.19 -25.74
C SER A 76 8.49 -25.46 -25.24
N VAL A 77 8.15 -26.74 -25.14
CA VAL A 77 6.95 -27.22 -24.46
C VAL A 77 7.35 -28.10 -23.29
N ILE A 78 6.77 -27.83 -22.13
CA ILE A 78 7.03 -28.57 -20.89
C ILE A 78 5.71 -29.24 -20.50
N VAL A 79 5.68 -30.57 -20.60
CA VAL A 79 4.44 -31.33 -20.50
C VAL A 79 4.48 -32.22 -19.26
N LEU A 80 3.40 -32.15 -18.46
CA LEU A 80 3.30 -32.97 -17.26
C LEU A 80 3.15 -34.46 -17.62
N ASP A 81 3.88 -35.31 -16.89
CA ASP A 81 4.02 -36.76 -17.13
C ASP A 81 2.70 -37.47 -17.44
N LYS A 82 1.65 -37.19 -16.66
CA LYS A 82 0.32 -37.84 -16.79
C LYS A 82 -0.37 -37.63 -18.16
N ILE A 83 0.00 -36.60 -18.90
CA ILE A 83 -0.59 -36.28 -20.22
C ILE A 83 0.44 -36.31 -21.36
N TYR A 84 1.70 -36.63 -21.07
CA TYR A 84 2.82 -36.54 -22.01
C TYR A 84 2.55 -37.29 -23.33
N ASP A 85 2.16 -38.56 -23.25
CA ASP A 85 1.90 -39.39 -24.44
C ASP A 85 0.68 -38.91 -25.24
N LYS A 86 -0.34 -38.37 -24.56
CA LYS A 86 -1.54 -37.82 -25.22
C LYS A 86 -1.19 -36.56 -26.01
N VAL A 87 -0.38 -35.68 -25.43
CA VAL A 87 0.11 -34.46 -26.07
C VAL A 87 1.01 -34.81 -27.26
N LYS A 88 1.92 -35.78 -27.10
CA LYS A 88 2.78 -36.29 -28.19
C LYS A 88 1.97 -36.82 -29.37
N LYS A 89 0.93 -37.60 -29.09
CA LYS A 89 0.01 -38.11 -30.12
C LYS A 89 -0.73 -36.99 -30.85
N GLU A 90 -1.19 -35.97 -30.13
CA GLU A 90 -1.88 -34.82 -30.74
C GLU A 90 -0.94 -34.00 -31.62
N PHE A 91 0.31 -33.76 -31.19
CA PHE A 91 1.32 -33.09 -32.02
C PHE A 91 1.57 -33.85 -33.33
N ALA A 92 1.74 -35.16 -33.24
CA ALA A 92 1.90 -36.01 -34.43
C ALA A 92 0.67 -35.94 -35.35
N ALA A 93 -0.54 -35.94 -34.79
CA ALA A 93 -1.78 -35.82 -35.56
C ALA A 93 -1.91 -34.48 -36.31
N LEU A 94 -1.31 -33.40 -35.79
CA LEU A 94 -1.30 -32.09 -36.45
C LEU A 94 -0.16 -31.89 -37.46
N GLY A 95 0.66 -32.92 -37.71
CA GLY A 95 1.74 -32.91 -38.71
C GLY A 95 3.10 -32.47 -38.16
N CYS A 96 3.31 -32.57 -36.84
CA CYS A 96 4.64 -32.40 -36.23
C CYS A 96 5.41 -33.72 -36.27
N TYR A 97 6.72 -33.64 -36.47
CA TYR A 97 7.61 -34.80 -36.55
C TYR A 97 8.47 -34.89 -35.29
N PHE A 98 8.36 -36.00 -34.57
CA PHE A 98 9.22 -36.30 -33.42
C PHE A 98 10.51 -36.93 -33.90
N LEU A 99 11.63 -36.24 -33.64
CA LEU A 99 12.96 -36.70 -33.99
C LEU A 99 13.34 -37.90 -33.12
N ASN A 100 13.92 -38.94 -33.72
CA ASN A 100 14.54 -40.01 -32.94
C ASN A 100 15.86 -39.51 -32.30
N PRO A 101 16.53 -40.28 -31.41
CA PRO A 101 17.73 -39.81 -30.74
C PRO A 101 18.88 -39.41 -31.69
N GLU A 102 19.08 -40.12 -32.80
CA GLU A 102 20.12 -39.79 -33.79
C GLU A 102 19.76 -38.53 -34.58
N GLU A 103 18.49 -38.40 -35.00
CA GLU A 103 17.98 -37.22 -35.71
C GLU A 103 18.00 -35.98 -34.81
N THR A 104 17.71 -36.13 -33.52
CA THR A 104 17.77 -35.07 -32.52
C THR A 104 19.18 -34.50 -32.44
N GLU A 105 20.21 -35.34 -32.38
CA GLU A 105 21.61 -34.91 -32.36
C GLU A 105 22.04 -34.20 -33.65
N LYS A 106 21.53 -34.64 -34.80
CA LYS A 106 21.78 -33.98 -36.09
C LYS A 106 21.17 -32.58 -36.13
N VAL A 107 19.89 -32.46 -35.77
CA VAL A 107 19.18 -31.17 -35.76
C VAL A 107 19.77 -30.23 -34.70
N ARG A 108 20.13 -30.74 -33.51
CA ARG A 108 20.79 -30.00 -32.43
C ARG A 108 21.97 -29.17 -32.94
N LYS A 109 22.87 -29.78 -33.72
CA LYS A 109 24.06 -29.14 -34.29
C LYS A 109 23.77 -28.10 -35.37
N THR A 110 22.53 -27.99 -35.84
CA THR A 110 22.12 -26.95 -36.77
C THR A 110 21.59 -25.70 -36.07
N ILE A 111 21.27 -25.76 -34.77
CA ILE A 111 20.67 -24.65 -34.04
C ILE A 111 21.68 -23.54 -33.79
N LEU A 112 22.84 -23.87 -33.20
CA LEU A 112 23.90 -22.92 -32.91
C LEU A 112 25.15 -23.18 -33.75
N ILE A 113 25.74 -22.11 -34.30
CA ILE A 113 27.07 -22.14 -34.93
C ILE A 113 27.95 -21.12 -34.20
N ASN A 114 29.08 -21.57 -33.65
CA ASN A 114 30.01 -20.74 -32.88
C ASN A 114 29.35 -20.01 -31.70
N GLY A 115 28.38 -20.65 -31.03
CA GLY A 115 27.67 -20.10 -29.88
C GLY A 115 26.59 -19.06 -30.20
N ALA A 116 26.26 -18.85 -31.48
CA ALA A 116 25.18 -17.96 -31.92
C ALA A 116 24.15 -18.73 -32.75
N LEU A 117 22.91 -18.24 -32.78
CA LEU A 117 21.83 -18.81 -33.58
C LEU A 117 22.23 -18.87 -35.07
N ASN A 118 22.08 -20.04 -35.66
CA ASN A 118 22.37 -20.27 -37.07
C ASN A 118 21.38 -19.53 -37.98
N ALA A 119 21.81 -18.44 -38.60
CA ALA A 119 20.99 -17.66 -39.51
C ALA A 119 20.39 -18.48 -40.67
N LYS A 120 20.96 -19.65 -41.02
CA LYS A 120 20.44 -20.53 -42.07
C LYS A 120 19.14 -21.24 -41.70
N ILE A 121 18.78 -21.34 -40.41
CA ILE A 121 17.52 -21.99 -39.99
C ILE A 121 16.39 -20.97 -39.76
N VAL A 122 16.74 -19.70 -39.55
CA VAL A 122 15.78 -18.63 -39.22
C VAL A 122 14.74 -18.47 -40.33
N GLY A 123 13.46 -18.56 -39.96
CA GLY A 123 12.33 -18.44 -40.89
C GLY A 123 12.24 -19.52 -41.97
N GLN A 124 13.01 -20.61 -41.87
CA GLN A 124 12.96 -21.72 -42.83
C GLN A 124 11.86 -22.73 -42.48
N LYS A 125 11.43 -23.50 -43.47
CA LYS A 125 10.48 -24.61 -43.26
C LYS A 125 11.14 -25.74 -42.48
N ALA A 126 10.35 -26.49 -41.69
CA ALA A 126 10.83 -27.66 -40.94
C ALA A 126 11.55 -28.68 -41.83
N ALA A 127 11.02 -28.97 -43.03
CA ALA A 127 11.66 -29.87 -43.99
C ALA A 127 13.04 -29.38 -44.48
N THR A 128 13.21 -28.07 -44.68
CA THR A 128 14.49 -27.47 -45.10
C THR A 128 15.53 -27.57 -43.99
N ILE A 129 15.12 -27.40 -42.73
CA ILE A 129 16.01 -27.55 -41.58
C ILE A 129 16.40 -29.02 -41.39
N ALA A 130 15.46 -29.95 -41.55
CA ALA A 130 15.74 -31.38 -41.52
C ALA A 130 16.75 -31.76 -42.61
N GLU A 131 16.57 -31.28 -43.85
CA GLU A 131 17.51 -31.49 -44.95
C GLU A 131 18.91 -30.94 -44.63
N LEU A 132 18.99 -29.72 -44.07
CA LEU A 132 20.25 -29.12 -43.60
C LEU A 132 20.96 -30.00 -42.55
N ALA A 133 20.19 -30.68 -41.70
CA ALA A 133 20.68 -31.61 -40.69
C ALA A 133 20.98 -33.02 -41.24
N GLY A 134 20.65 -33.32 -42.50
CA GLY A 134 20.75 -34.67 -43.06
C GLY A 134 19.68 -35.64 -42.55
N VAL A 135 18.51 -35.12 -42.18
CA VAL A 135 17.33 -35.87 -41.74
C VAL A 135 16.24 -35.78 -42.83
N LYS A 136 15.58 -36.89 -43.14
CA LYS A 136 14.53 -36.93 -44.16
C LYS A 136 13.15 -36.96 -43.52
N VAL A 137 12.37 -35.92 -43.73
CA VAL A 137 10.97 -35.80 -43.26
C VAL A 137 10.01 -35.54 -44.42
N ASP A 138 8.70 -35.67 -44.19
CA ASP A 138 7.70 -35.29 -45.19
C ASP A 138 7.79 -33.77 -45.48
N PRO A 139 7.76 -33.31 -46.74
CA PRO A 139 7.78 -31.88 -47.08
C PRO A 139 6.67 -31.03 -46.43
N LYS A 140 5.57 -31.65 -46.00
CA LYS A 140 4.44 -31.03 -45.28
C LYS A 140 4.63 -31.00 -43.77
N THR A 141 5.74 -31.52 -43.25
CA THR A 141 6.06 -31.48 -41.82
C THR A 141 6.01 -30.03 -41.34
N LYS A 142 5.23 -29.77 -40.29
CA LYS A 142 4.98 -28.43 -39.78
C LYS A 142 6.04 -27.97 -38.79
N VAL A 143 6.41 -28.84 -37.85
CA VAL A 143 7.36 -28.55 -36.77
C VAL A 143 8.21 -29.79 -36.51
N LEU A 144 9.52 -29.61 -36.30
CA LEU A 144 10.42 -30.64 -35.77
C LEU A 144 10.44 -30.56 -34.25
N ILE A 145 10.18 -31.67 -33.57
CA ILE A 145 10.17 -31.73 -32.10
C ILE A 145 11.30 -32.64 -31.63
N GLY A 146 12.25 -32.07 -30.90
CA GLY A 146 13.32 -32.79 -30.21
C GLY A 146 12.95 -33.02 -28.75
N GLU A 147 12.90 -34.28 -28.32
CA GLU A 147 12.74 -34.62 -26.90
C GLU A 147 14.10 -34.51 -26.21
N VAL A 148 14.19 -33.61 -25.23
CA VAL A 148 15.43 -33.29 -24.51
C VAL A 148 15.17 -33.17 -23.01
N GLU A 149 16.21 -33.40 -22.20
CA GLU A 149 16.10 -33.40 -20.73
C GLU A 149 16.70 -32.15 -20.08
N SER A 150 17.82 -31.66 -20.61
CA SER A 150 18.56 -30.54 -20.05
C SER A 150 17.94 -29.19 -20.43
N VAL A 151 17.81 -28.30 -19.46
CA VAL A 151 17.42 -26.90 -19.68
C VAL A 151 18.61 -25.94 -19.55
N GLU A 152 19.81 -26.48 -19.38
CA GLU A 152 21.02 -25.69 -19.25
C GLU A 152 21.42 -25.05 -20.59
N ILE A 153 22.19 -23.96 -20.52
CA ILE A 153 22.61 -23.17 -21.68
C ILE A 153 23.45 -23.99 -22.67
N GLU A 154 24.06 -25.09 -22.26
CA GLU A 154 24.80 -25.99 -23.16
C GLU A 154 23.87 -26.82 -24.05
N GLU A 155 22.59 -26.98 -23.71
CA GLU A 155 21.60 -27.66 -24.54
C GLU A 155 21.11 -26.72 -25.65
N GLU A 156 21.46 -27.01 -26.91
CA GLU A 156 21.11 -26.14 -28.03
C GLU A 156 19.58 -26.05 -28.24
N PHE A 157 18.81 -27.09 -27.91
CA PHE A 157 17.35 -27.02 -27.94
C PHE A 157 16.76 -26.05 -26.92
N ALA A 158 17.49 -25.70 -25.85
CA ALA A 158 17.06 -24.77 -24.81
C ALA A 158 17.07 -23.30 -25.27
N HIS A 159 17.71 -22.97 -26.40
CA HIS A 159 17.84 -21.60 -26.91
C HIS A 159 16.65 -21.14 -27.76
N GLU A 160 16.59 -19.84 -28.04
CA GLU A 160 15.72 -19.28 -29.07
C GLU A 160 16.13 -19.80 -30.46
N LYS A 161 15.16 -20.29 -31.25
CA LYS A 161 15.42 -20.96 -32.55
C LYS A 161 14.91 -20.20 -33.78
N LEU A 162 14.01 -19.23 -33.60
CA LEU A 162 13.34 -18.42 -34.64
C LEU A 162 12.95 -19.19 -35.93
N SER A 163 12.52 -20.44 -35.74
CA SER A 163 12.27 -21.44 -36.78
C SER A 163 11.27 -22.48 -36.26
N PRO A 164 10.67 -23.34 -37.09
CA PRO A 164 9.69 -24.34 -36.66
C PRO A 164 10.38 -25.59 -36.06
N VAL A 165 11.25 -25.34 -35.08
CA VAL A 165 11.92 -26.36 -34.25
C VAL A 165 11.53 -26.10 -32.80
N LEU A 166 11.12 -27.14 -32.09
CA LEU A 166 10.59 -27.07 -30.73
C LEU A 166 11.29 -28.09 -29.83
N ALA A 167 11.68 -27.67 -28.64
CA ALA A 167 12.12 -28.58 -27.59
C ALA A 167 10.90 -29.12 -26.85
N MET A 168 10.87 -30.42 -26.54
CA MET A 168 9.83 -31.00 -25.69
C MET A 168 10.46 -31.63 -24.45
N TYR A 169 10.03 -31.13 -23.29
CA TYR A 169 10.48 -31.54 -21.97
C TYR A 169 9.37 -32.27 -21.23
N LYS A 170 9.74 -33.34 -20.53
CA LYS A 170 8.86 -34.04 -19.61
C LYS A 170 9.05 -33.50 -18.20
N ALA A 171 7.95 -33.17 -17.52
CA ALA A 171 7.97 -32.70 -16.13
C ALA A 171 7.18 -33.62 -15.20
N LYS A 172 7.74 -33.88 -14.02
CA LYS A 172 7.16 -34.82 -13.03
C LYS A 172 5.86 -34.27 -12.42
N ASN A 173 5.85 -32.96 -12.16
CA ASN A 173 4.73 -32.23 -11.57
C ASN A 173 4.82 -30.75 -11.97
N PHE A 174 3.87 -29.94 -11.50
CA PHE A 174 3.80 -28.53 -11.86
C PHE A 174 5.01 -27.73 -11.38
N GLU A 175 5.52 -28.00 -10.18
CA GLU A 175 6.72 -27.36 -9.64
C GLU A 175 7.96 -27.61 -10.51
N ASP A 176 8.17 -28.86 -10.92
CA ASP A 176 9.26 -29.22 -11.84
C ASP A 176 9.09 -28.53 -13.21
N ALA A 177 7.86 -28.34 -13.68
CA ALA A 177 7.60 -27.59 -14.91
C ALA A 177 7.92 -26.10 -14.75
N LEU A 178 7.56 -25.50 -13.61
CA LEU A 178 7.90 -24.11 -13.28
C LEU A 178 9.41 -23.90 -13.20
N ALA A 179 10.14 -24.79 -12.53
CA ALA A 179 11.60 -24.70 -12.42
C ALA A 179 12.29 -24.77 -13.79
N LYS A 180 11.86 -25.68 -14.67
CA LYS A 180 12.36 -25.75 -16.05
C LYS A 180 12.07 -24.48 -16.84
N ALA A 181 10.83 -23.98 -16.77
CA ALA A 181 10.43 -22.76 -17.47
C ALA A 181 11.20 -21.52 -16.97
N GLU A 182 11.40 -21.40 -15.66
CA GLU A 182 12.15 -20.31 -15.03
C GLU A 182 13.60 -20.29 -15.51
N LYS A 183 14.23 -21.46 -15.58
CA LYS A 183 15.61 -21.61 -16.08
C LYS A 183 15.73 -21.22 -17.56
N LEU A 184 14.83 -21.70 -18.42
CA LEU A 184 14.79 -21.34 -19.84
C LEU A 184 14.59 -19.83 -20.06
N VAL A 185 13.74 -19.21 -19.24
CA VAL A 185 13.52 -17.76 -19.25
C VAL A 185 14.79 -17.02 -18.79
N ALA A 186 15.45 -17.50 -17.73
CA ALA A 186 16.65 -16.88 -17.20
C ALA A 186 17.82 -16.86 -18.20
N ASP A 187 17.94 -17.93 -18.98
CA ASP A 187 19.08 -18.14 -19.88
C ASP A 187 18.89 -17.50 -21.26
N GLY A 188 17.68 -17.03 -21.62
CA GLY A 188 17.48 -16.40 -22.93
C GLY A 188 16.16 -15.64 -23.17
N GLY A 189 15.29 -15.48 -22.17
CA GLY A 189 13.94 -14.95 -22.35
C GLY A 189 13.48 -13.90 -21.34
N TYR A 190 14.39 -13.36 -20.52
CA TYR A 190 14.03 -12.42 -19.47
C TYR A 190 13.27 -11.21 -20.00
N GLY A 191 12.13 -10.95 -19.38
CA GLY A 191 11.23 -9.87 -19.72
C GLY A 191 10.33 -10.11 -20.92
N HIS A 192 10.55 -11.18 -21.70
CA HIS A 192 9.79 -11.38 -22.92
C HIS A 192 8.45 -12.10 -22.65
N THR A 193 8.31 -13.37 -23.02
CA THR A 193 7.01 -14.07 -23.02
C THR A 193 7.12 -15.45 -22.36
N SER A 194 6.07 -15.85 -21.65
CA SER A 194 5.87 -17.22 -21.15
C SER A 194 4.41 -17.63 -21.35
N SER A 195 4.17 -18.93 -21.51
CA SER A 195 2.82 -19.46 -21.79
C SER A 195 2.44 -20.61 -20.86
N LEU A 196 1.19 -20.62 -20.43
CA LEU A 196 0.59 -21.67 -19.61
C LEU A 196 -0.73 -22.14 -20.23
N TYR A 197 -0.84 -23.45 -20.42
CA TYR A 197 -2.09 -24.11 -20.80
C TYR A 197 -2.63 -24.90 -19.59
N CYS A 198 -3.83 -24.54 -19.12
CA CYS A 198 -4.50 -25.15 -17.96
C CYS A 198 -6.01 -24.85 -17.96
N ASN A 199 -6.78 -25.45 -17.06
CA ASN A 199 -8.14 -24.99 -16.81
C ASN A 199 -8.13 -23.66 -16.04
N ALA A 200 -8.31 -22.55 -16.75
CA ALA A 200 -8.18 -21.21 -16.17
C ALA A 200 -9.25 -20.84 -15.12
N VAL A 201 -10.33 -21.62 -15.01
CA VAL A 201 -11.38 -21.43 -14.01
C VAL A 201 -11.00 -22.11 -12.69
N THR A 202 -10.51 -23.36 -12.76
CA THR A 202 -10.19 -24.15 -11.56
C THR A 202 -8.76 -23.97 -11.06
N GLU A 203 -7.82 -23.62 -11.95
CA GLU A 203 -6.38 -23.55 -11.64
C GLU A 203 -5.86 -22.12 -11.44
N ARG A 204 -6.67 -21.25 -10.81
CA ARG A 204 -6.28 -19.85 -10.58
C ARG A 204 -5.00 -19.70 -9.74
N GLU A 205 -4.80 -20.58 -8.77
CA GLU A 205 -3.58 -20.58 -7.94
C GLU A 205 -2.32 -20.87 -8.77
N LYS A 206 -2.38 -21.85 -9.67
CA LYS A 206 -1.27 -22.15 -10.59
C LYS A 206 -0.97 -21.00 -11.55
N ILE A 207 -1.99 -20.30 -12.03
CA ILE A 207 -1.81 -19.11 -12.87
C ILE A 207 -1.09 -18.01 -12.08
N ASN A 208 -1.49 -17.77 -10.84
CA ASN A 208 -0.86 -16.77 -9.97
C ASN A 208 0.60 -17.15 -9.67
N GLU A 209 0.86 -18.42 -9.35
CA GLU A 209 2.20 -18.93 -9.10
C GLU A 209 3.11 -18.81 -10.33
N PHE A 210 2.61 -19.23 -11.50
CA PHE A 210 3.31 -19.06 -12.78
C PHE A 210 3.64 -17.58 -13.02
N GLY A 211 2.67 -16.69 -12.82
CA GLY A 211 2.88 -15.25 -13.02
C GLY A 211 3.85 -14.61 -12.03
N ASN A 212 3.93 -15.12 -10.80
CA ASN A 212 4.88 -14.63 -9.79
C ASN A 212 6.32 -15.09 -10.07
N ARG A 213 6.50 -16.28 -10.66
CA ARG A 213 7.83 -16.86 -10.92
C ARG A 213 8.41 -16.48 -12.27
N MET A 214 7.60 -16.45 -13.32
CA MET A 214 8.10 -16.17 -14.66
C MET A 214 8.47 -14.69 -14.79
N LYS A 215 9.77 -14.40 -14.84
CA LYS A 215 10.31 -13.06 -15.13
C LYS A 215 10.13 -12.70 -16.60
N THR A 216 8.88 -12.58 -17.03
CA THR A 216 8.45 -12.24 -18.40
C THR A 216 7.35 -11.18 -18.33
N CYS A 217 7.32 -10.22 -19.26
CA CYS A 217 6.33 -9.14 -19.23
C CYS A 217 5.00 -9.52 -19.90
N ARG A 218 4.96 -10.58 -20.72
CA ARG A 218 3.72 -11.16 -21.26
C ARG A 218 3.57 -12.59 -20.78
N ILE A 219 2.66 -12.79 -19.83
CA ILE A 219 2.25 -14.10 -19.34
C ILE A 219 0.96 -14.46 -20.06
N LEU A 220 1.03 -15.49 -20.89
CA LEU A 220 -0.07 -15.89 -21.77
C LEU A 220 -0.72 -17.15 -21.23
N VAL A 221 -2.06 -17.16 -21.18
CA VAL A 221 -2.83 -18.32 -20.71
C VAL A 221 -3.78 -18.77 -21.81
N ASN A 222 -3.69 -20.05 -22.20
CA ASN A 222 -4.57 -20.68 -23.19
C ASN A 222 -4.68 -19.92 -24.54
N THR A 223 -3.58 -19.35 -25.03
CA THR A 223 -3.53 -18.63 -26.32
C THR A 223 -2.25 -18.97 -27.08
N PRO A 224 -2.27 -19.04 -28.42
CA PRO A 224 -1.05 -19.13 -29.22
C PRO A 224 -0.09 -17.99 -28.90
N SER A 225 1.17 -18.27 -28.53
CA SER A 225 2.03 -17.26 -27.90
C SER A 225 2.45 -16.13 -28.85
N SER A 226 2.71 -16.41 -30.13
CA SER A 226 3.01 -15.40 -31.15
C SER A 226 1.91 -14.35 -31.24
N HIS A 227 0.66 -14.80 -31.38
CA HIS A 227 -0.52 -13.92 -31.53
C HIS A 227 -0.92 -13.28 -30.20
N GLY A 228 -0.85 -14.03 -29.11
CA GLY A 228 -1.14 -13.52 -27.77
C GLY A 228 -0.16 -12.43 -27.35
N GLY A 229 1.13 -12.61 -27.64
CA GLY A 229 2.20 -11.69 -27.26
C GLY A 229 2.18 -10.36 -28.03
N ILE A 230 1.85 -10.39 -29.32
CA ILE A 230 1.67 -9.16 -30.12
C ILE A 230 0.36 -8.43 -29.78
N GLY A 231 -0.59 -9.12 -29.14
CA GLY A 231 -1.74 -8.53 -28.48
C GLY A 231 -3.03 -8.49 -29.31
N ASP A 232 -4.09 -8.00 -28.64
CA ASP A 232 -5.46 -7.78 -29.13
C ASP A 232 -6.25 -9.03 -29.56
N LEU A 233 -5.72 -9.80 -30.53
CA LEU A 233 -6.41 -10.90 -31.23
C LEU A 233 -7.09 -11.94 -30.31
N TYR A 234 -6.43 -12.31 -29.21
CA TYR A 234 -6.89 -13.39 -28.33
C TYR A 234 -7.13 -12.98 -26.87
N ASN A 235 -6.73 -11.78 -26.46
CA ASN A 235 -6.76 -11.41 -25.04
C ASN A 235 -7.33 -10.02 -24.72
N PHE A 236 -7.53 -9.14 -25.72
CA PHE A 236 -8.05 -7.77 -25.55
C PHE A 236 -7.39 -6.95 -24.42
N LYS A 237 -6.21 -7.40 -23.95
CA LYS A 237 -5.55 -6.91 -22.74
C LYS A 237 -4.19 -6.33 -23.07
N LEU A 238 -3.47 -6.98 -23.98
CA LEU A 238 -2.21 -6.49 -24.53
C LEU A 238 -2.50 -5.64 -25.77
N LEU A 239 -1.90 -4.46 -25.84
CA LEU A 239 -2.02 -3.57 -27.00
C LEU A 239 -1.38 -4.22 -28.24
N PRO A 240 -1.95 -4.07 -29.45
CA PRO A 240 -1.31 -4.52 -30.67
C PRO A 240 0.06 -3.86 -30.86
N SER A 241 1.13 -4.64 -30.97
CA SER A 241 2.48 -4.15 -31.26
C SER A 241 3.41 -5.23 -31.80
N LEU A 242 4.40 -4.82 -32.60
CA LEU A 242 5.54 -5.64 -33.01
C LEU A 242 6.85 -5.22 -32.31
N THR A 243 6.78 -4.25 -31.39
CA THR A 243 7.89 -3.84 -30.54
C THR A 243 7.55 -4.21 -29.10
N LEU A 244 8.13 -5.33 -28.69
CA LEU A 244 7.83 -6.02 -27.45
C LEU A 244 8.90 -5.71 -26.39
N GLY A 245 8.67 -4.68 -25.56
CA GLY A 245 9.60 -4.30 -24.50
C GLY A 245 9.74 -5.35 -23.38
N CYS A 246 10.98 -5.64 -22.99
CA CYS A 246 11.29 -6.66 -21.98
C CYS A 246 11.53 -6.09 -20.57
N GLY A 247 11.22 -4.81 -20.33
CA GLY A 247 11.41 -4.17 -19.03
C GLY A 247 12.85 -4.22 -18.54
N SER A 248 13.05 -3.93 -17.25
CA SER A 248 14.38 -3.91 -16.64
C SER A 248 15.10 -5.26 -16.66
N TRP A 249 14.36 -6.39 -16.64
CA TRP A 249 14.93 -7.73 -16.74
C TRP A 249 15.63 -7.97 -18.08
N GLY A 250 15.09 -7.43 -19.18
CA GLY A 250 15.71 -7.46 -20.50
C GLY A 250 16.59 -6.24 -20.83
N GLY A 251 16.89 -5.38 -19.84
CA GLY A 251 17.65 -4.15 -20.06
C GLY A 251 16.92 -3.12 -20.92
N ASN A 252 15.59 -3.04 -20.80
CA ASN A 252 14.75 -2.10 -21.54
C ASN A 252 14.06 -1.07 -20.63
N SER A 253 13.80 0.13 -21.18
CA SER A 253 13.07 1.22 -20.54
C SER A 253 11.55 1.00 -20.46
N VAL A 254 11.03 0.00 -21.19
CA VAL A 254 9.60 -0.30 -21.30
C VAL A 254 9.37 -1.82 -21.24
N SER A 255 8.33 -2.24 -20.51
CA SER A 255 7.86 -3.65 -20.41
C SER A 255 6.59 -3.92 -21.21
N GLU A 256 5.98 -2.87 -21.75
CA GLU A 256 4.72 -2.94 -22.46
C GLU A 256 4.87 -3.31 -23.94
N ASN A 257 3.74 -3.63 -24.57
CA ASN A 257 3.62 -3.54 -26.03
C ASN A 257 3.69 -2.06 -26.40
N VAL A 258 4.76 -1.66 -27.10
CA VAL A 258 5.00 -0.24 -27.40
C VAL A 258 3.92 0.25 -28.35
N GLY A 259 3.10 1.18 -27.87
CA GLY A 259 2.11 1.92 -28.65
C GLY A 259 2.28 3.44 -28.58
N VAL A 260 1.29 4.18 -29.11
CA VAL A 260 1.32 5.64 -29.32
C VAL A 260 1.69 6.45 -28.07
N LYS A 261 1.24 6.02 -26.88
CA LYS A 261 1.52 6.73 -25.62
C LYS A 261 3.02 6.88 -25.31
N HIS A 262 3.85 5.98 -25.82
CA HIS A 262 5.29 6.01 -25.59
C HIS A 262 6.03 6.96 -26.54
N LEU A 263 5.32 7.49 -27.55
CA LEU A 263 5.87 8.36 -28.58
C LEU A 263 5.45 9.82 -28.40
N ILE A 264 4.72 10.15 -27.33
CA ILE A 264 4.16 11.47 -27.07
C ILE A 264 4.59 11.93 -25.68
N ASN A 265 5.15 13.15 -25.60
CA ASN A 265 5.39 13.82 -24.33
C ASN A 265 4.11 14.46 -23.79
N ILE A 266 3.80 14.27 -22.51
CA ILE A 266 2.70 14.95 -21.82
C ILE A 266 3.23 16.23 -21.17
N LYS A 267 2.63 17.38 -21.49
CA LYS A 267 2.91 18.66 -20.83
C LYS A 267 1.87 18.92 -19.74
N THR A 268 2.32 19.11 -18.51
CA THR A 268 1.45 19.42 -17.37
C THR A 268 1.62 20.87 -16.96
N VAL A 269 0.51 21.64 -16.95
CA VAL A 269 0.48 23.01 -16.44
C VAL A 269 -0.18 22.99 -15.06
N ALA A 270 0.54 23.43 -14.03
CA ALA A 270 0.06 23.45 -12.65
C ALA A 270 0.20 24.85 -12.05
N GLU A 271 -0.88 25.35 -11.44
CA GLU A 271 -0.90 26.65 -10.74
C GLU A 271 -0.68 26.45 -9.23
N ARG A 272 -0.05 27.44 -8.58
CA ARG A 272 0.00 27.48 -7.11
C ARG A 272 -1.41 27.64 -6.55
N ARG A 273 -1.79 26.76 -5.62
CA ARG A 273 -2.99 26.89 -4.79
C ARG A 273 -2.57 27.03 -3.33
N GLU A 274 -3.42 27.65 -2.53
CA GLU A 274 -3.26 27.68 -1.07
C GLU A 274 -3.69 26.35 -0.47
N ASN A 275 -3.13 26.01 0.68
CA ASN A 275 -3.46 24.77 1.37
C ASN A 275 -4.86 24.89 2.01
N MET A 276 -5.61 23.80 1.98
CA MET A 276 -6.87 23.68 2.72
C MET A 276 -6.58 23.82 4.23
N LEU A 277 -7.29 24.74 4.89
CA LEU A 277 -7.33 24.89 6.35
C LEU A 277 -8.65 24.33 6.90
N TRP A 278 -8.79 24.21 8.21
CA TRP A 278 -9.95 23.60 8.85
C TRP A 278 -10.18 24.11 10.28
N MET A 279 -11.43 24.02 10.73
CA MET A 279 -11.85 24.18 12.11
C MET A 279 -12.43 22.86 12.59
N ARG A 280 -11.80 22.23 13.58
CA ARG A 280 -12.21 20.93 14.14
C ARG A 280 -12.30 21.06 15.65
N LEU A 281 -13.51 20.83 16.17
CA LEU A 281 -13.86 20.94 17.58
C LEU A 281 -14.52 19.62 18.04
N PRO A 282 -14.66 19.40 19.36
CA PRO A 282 -15.56 18.38 19.87
C PRO A 282 -16.93 18.45 19.21
N GLU A 283 -17.58 17.30 19.02
CA GLU A 283 -18.94 17.25 18.47
C GLU A 283 -19.92 18.02 19.35
N LYS A 284 -19.72 17.95 20.68
CA LYS A 284 -20.58 18.56 21.68
C LYS A 284 -19.76 19.36 22.68
N VAL A 285 -20.13 20.62 22.85
CA VAL A 285 -19.54 21.54 23.84
C VAL A 285 -20.69 22.09 24.69
N TYR A 286 -20.87 21.53 25.88
CA TYR A 286 -21.85 21.99 26.85
C TYR A 286 -21.20 22.99 27.81
N PHE A 287 -21.86 24.11 28.08
CA PHE A 287 -21.32 25.15 28.96
C PHE A 287 -22.46 25.81 29.75
N LYS A 288 -22.09 26.63 30.73
CA LYS A 288 -22.90 27.28 31.79
C LYS A 288 -22.78 26.57 33.14
N LYS A 289 -22.95 27.36 34.20
CA LYS A 289 -23.01 26.86 35.57
C LYS A 289 -24.13 25.82 35.74
N GLY A 290 -23.79 24.68 36.33
CA GLY A 290 -24.70 23.57 36.63
C GLY A 290 -25.08 22.72 35.42
N CYS A 291 -24.38 22.85 34.28
CA CYS A 291 -24.69 22.08 33.08
C CYS A 291 -24.23 20.61 33.16
N MET A 292 -23.27 20.27 34.03
CA MET A 292 -22.64 18.95 34.03
C MET A 292 -23.63 17.79 34.28
N PRO A 293 -24.53 17.84 35.28
CA PRO A 293 -25.52 16.77 35.44
C PRO A 293 -26.45 16.61 34.23
N VAL A 294 -26.81 17.72 33.57
CA VAL A 294 -27.70 17.73 32.39
C VAL A 294 -26.99 17.15 31.17
N ALA A 295 -25.70 17.46 30.98
CA ALA A 295 -24.90 16.88 29.91
C ALA A 295 -24.64 15.38 30.14
N LEU A 296 -24.37 14.96 31.38
CA LEU A 296 -24.15 13.55 31.72
C LEU A 296 -25.40 12.68 31.54
N ASP A 297 -26.61 13.24 31.64
CA ASP A 297 -27.86 12.51 31.35
C ASP A 297 -27.87 11.90 29.95
N GLU A 298 -27.22 12.56 28.99
CA GLU A 298 -27.14 12.09 27.61
C GLU A 298 -26.45 10.72 27.49
N LEU A 299 -25.47 10.44 28.38
CA LEU A 299 -24.74 9.18 28.38
C LEU A 299 -25.68 7.99 28.55
N GLY A 300 -26.63 8.07 29.47
CA GLY A 300 -27.61 7.01 29.72
C GLY A 300 -28.82 7.08 28.79
N THR A 301 -29.39 8.27 28.62
CA THR A 301 -30.73 8.45 28.00
C THR A 301 -30.71 8.43 26.47
N ILE A 302 -29.63 8.90 25.85
CA ILE A 302 -29.51 9.00 24.38
C ILE A 302 -28.47 8.00 23.87
N MET A 303 -27.32 7.93 24.53
CA MET A 303 -26.17 7.15 24.06
C MET A 303 -26.15 5.71 24.58
N GLY A 304 -26.99 5.39 25.57
CA GLY A 304 -27.15 4.03 26.09
C GLY A 304 -25.90 3.43 26.76
N LYS A 305 -24.98 4.27 27.25
CA LYS A 305 -23.74 3.86 27.92
C LYS A 305 -24.00 3.06 29.18
N LYS A 306 -23.09 2.15 29.52
CA LYS A 306 -23.25 1.15 30.58
C LYS A 306 -22.10 1.12 31.57
N LYS A 307 -20.89 1.51 31.15
CA LYS A 307 -19.67 1.42 31.95
C LYS A 307 -18.80 2.67 31.79
N ALA A 308 -18.73 3.48 32.84
CA ALA A 308 -17.96 4.71 32.85
C ALA A 308 -16.61 4.57 33.59
N PHE A 309 -15.53 5.01 32.97
CA PHE A 309 -14.21 5.08 33.59
C PHE A 309 -13.82 6.54 33.81
N ILE A 310 -13.71 6.95 35.08
CA ILE A 310 -13.39 8.33 35.45
C ILE A 310 -11.88 8.45 35.64
N VAL A 311 -11.26 9.44 35.00
CA VAL A 311 -9.82 9.76 35.11
C VAL A 311 -9.68 11.11 35.80
N THR A 312 -8.95 11.16 36.92
CA THR A 312 -8.74 12.38 37.72
C THR A 312 -7.42 12.32 38.49
N ASP A 313 -7.04 13.40 39.16
CA ASP A 313 -5.98 13.39 40.16
C ASP A 313 -6.49 13.08 41.58
N SER A 314 -5.55 12.76 42.47
CA SER A 314 -5.84 12.37 43.86
C SER A 314 -6.47 13.51 44.67
N PHE A 315 -6.11 14.77 44.38
CA PHE A 315 -6.62 15.92 45.11
C PHE A 315 -8.11 16.12 44.83
N LEU A 316 -8.51 16.08 43.55
CA LEU A 316 -9.90 16.21 43.13
C LEU A 316 -10.75 15.04 43.64
N TYR A 317 -10.21 13.83 43.62
CA TYR A 317 -10.87 12.64 44.15
C TYR A 317 -11.14 12.74 45.66
N HIS A 318 -10.11 13.03 46.47
CA HIS A 318 -10.25 13.11 47.92
C HIS A 318 -11.11 14.31 48.39
N ASN A 319 -11.16 15.38 47.60
CA ASN A 319 -12.06 16.52 47.85
C ASN A 319 -13.51 16.26 47.38
N GLY A 320 -13.81 15.09 46.82
CA GLY A 320 -15.17 14.70 46.43
C GLY A 320 -15.68 15.32 45.13
N ASN A 321 -14.81 15.89 44.29
CA ASN A 321 -15.23 16.53 43.03
C ASN A 321 -15.81 15.52 42.02
N THR A 322 -15.40 14.25 42.11
CA THR A 322 -15.96 13.16 41.29
C THR A 322 -17.38 12.79 41.71
N LYS A 323 -17.83 13.17 42.91
CA LYS A 323 -19.11 12.73 43.48
C LYS A 323 -20.31 13.14 42.63
N ALA A 324 -20.27 14.37 42.09
CA ALA A 324 -21.33 14.87 41.22
C ALA A 324 -21.46 14.05 39.91
N ILE A 325 -20.37 13.42 39.46
CA ILE A 325 -20.37 12.52 38.31
C ILE A 325 -20.87 11.14 38.75
N THR A 326 -20.28 10.55 39.80
CA THR A 326 -20.64 9.19 40.26
C THR A 326 -22.10 9.10 40.70
N ASP A 327 -22.58 10.05 41.50
CA ASP A 327 -23.97 10.07 41.96
C ASP A 327 -24.95 10.15 40.77
N LYS A 328 -24.56 10.82 39.67
CA LYS A 328 -25.36 10.92 38.46
C LYS A 328 -25.33 9.63 37.62
N LEU A 329 -24.16 8.99 37.53
CA LEU A 329 -24.01 7.68 36.89
C LEU A 329 -24.80 6.59 37.63
N ASP A 330 -24.76 6.61 38.97
CA ASP A 330 -25.54 5.71 39.83
C ASP A 330 -27.05 5.88 39.61
N GLN A 331 -27.55 7.12 39.51
CA GLN A 331 -28.95 7.40 39.19
C GLN A 331 -29.38 6.81 37.83
N MET A 332 -28.48 6.74 36.87
CA MET A 332 -28.71 6.14 35.55
C MET A 332 -28.46 4.63 35.51
N GLY A 333 -27.94 4.04 36.59
CA GLY A 333 -27.53 2.63 36.63
C GLY A 333 -26.31 2.31 35.76
N ILE A 334 -25.43 3.29 35.53
CA ILE A 334 -24.18 3.12 34.79
C ILE A 334 -23.10 2.69 35.77
N SER A 335 -22.55 1.48 35.59
CA SER A 335 -21.44 1.00 36.43
C SER A 335 -20.22 1.89 36.23
N HIS A 336 -19.50 2.22 37.29
CA HIS A 336 -18.35 3.10 37.15
C HIS A 336 -17.15 2.70 38.02
N THR A 337 -15.97 3.10 37.57
CA THR A 337 -14.72 3.04 38.36
C THR A 337 -13.96 4.35 38.22
N VAL A 338 -13.08 4.63 39.17
CA VAL A 338 -12.30 5.87 39.21
C VAL A 338 -10.81 5.55 39.27
N PHE A 339 -10.06 6.04 38.29
CA PHE A 339 -8.62 6.15 38.35
C PHE A 339 -8.24 7.56 38.77
N PHE A 340 -7.65 7.68 39.96
CA PHE A 340 -7.30 8.96 40.56
C PHE A 340 -5.78 9.19 40.69
N ASN A 341 -4.95 8.31 40.11
CA ASN A 341 -3.50 8.37 40.25
C ASN A 341 -2.81 9.19 39.14
N VAL A 342 -3.46 10.26 38.65
CA VAL A 342 -2.84 11.17 37.67
C VAL A 342 -1.92 12.15 38.39
N ALA A 343 -0.66 12.18 37.97
CA ALA A 343 0.34 13.12 38.46
C ALA A 343 0.21 14.51 37.78
N PRO A 344 0.69 15.60 38.43
CA PRO A 344 0.68 16.95 37.84
C PRO A 344 1.37 17.03 36.49
N ASP A 345 2.47 16.29 36.30
CA ASP A 345 3.03 16.00 34.99
C ASP A 345 2.66 14.54 34.64
N PRO A 346 1.76 14.29 33.67
CA PRO A 346 1.31 12.95 33.37
C PRO A 346 2.47 12.10 32.84
N THR A 347 2.60 10.88 33.35
CA THR A 347 3.70 9.96 32.99
C THR A 347 3.21 8.78 32.17
N LEU A 348 4.10 8.20 31.35
CA LEU A 348 3.74 7.02 30.54
C LEU A 348 3.36 5.82 31.42
N ALA A 349 4.02 5.66 32.57
CA ALA A 349 3.64 4.65 33.56
C ALA A 349 2.18 4.83 34.04
N CYS A 350 1.78 6.05 34.37
CA CYS A 350 0.42 6.38 34.81
C CYS A 350 -0.61 6.05 33.72
N ALA A 351 -0.34 6.44 32.46
CA ALA A 351 -1.25 6.13 31.36
C ALA A 351 -1.38 4.62 31.08
N LYS A 352 -0.29 3.86 31.21
CA LYS A 352 -0.31 2.40 31.08
C LYS A 352 -1.09 1.72 32.20
N GLU A 353 -0.93 2.19 33.43
CA GLU A 353 -1.70 1.71 34.59
C GLU A 353 -3.20 1.93 34.38
N GLY A 354 -3.60 3.15 34.00
CA GLY A 354 -4.98 3.48 33.69
C GLY A 354 -5.55 2.66 32.54
N ALA A 355 -4.79 2.48 31.45
CA ALA A 355 -5.22 1.68 30.30
C ALA A 355 -5.41 0.19 30.63
N GLU A 356 -4.58 -0.38 31.51
CA GLU A 356 -4.75 -1.77 31.96
C GLU A 356 -6.02 -1.94 32.81
N LEU A 357 -6.33 -0.96 33.67
CA LEU A 357 -7.60 -0.95 34.41
C LEU A 357 -8.81 -0.78 33.48
N MET A 358 -8.69 0.06 32.44
CA MET A 358 -9.72 0.18 31.40
C MET A 358 -9.91 -1.14 30.65
N LYS A 359 -8.84 -1.86 30.35
CA LYS A 359 -8.90 -3.18 29.70
C LYS A 359 -9.65 -4.21 30.55
N GLN A 360 -9.47 -4.18 31.87
CA GLN A 360 -10.16 -5.09 32.80
C GLN A 360 -11.63 -4.69 33.03
N PHE A 361 -11.91 -3.40 33.09
CA PHE A 361 -13.26 -2.89 33.36
C PHE A 361 -14.14 -2.87 32.10
N GLU A 362 -13.54 -2.69 30.93
CA GLU A 362 -14.16 -2.53 29.62
C GLU A 362 -15.18 -1.38 29.55
N PRO A 363 -14.76 -0.12 29.78
CA PRO A 363 -15.66 1.02 29.71
C PRO A 363 -16.11 1.32 28.28
N ASP A 364 -17.36 1.75 28.14
CA ASP A 364 -17.89 2.29 26.89
C ASP A 364 -17.91 3.84 26.88
N VAL A 365 -17.55 4.46 28.00
CA VAL A 365 -17.28 5.90 28.13
C VAL A 365 -16.14 6.17 29.12
N ILE A 366 -15.23 7.06 28.74
CA ILE A 366 -14.15 7.59 29.58
C ILE A 366 -14.48 9.05 29.90
N ILE A 367 -14.38 9.44 31.17
CA ILE A 367 -14.67 10.79 31.65
C ILE A 367 -13.43 11.34 32.33
N ALA A 368 -12.72 12.27 31.69
CA ALA A 368 -11.59 12.95 32.29
C ALA A 368 -12.06 14.21 33.04
N LEU A 369 -11.83 14.26 34.35
CA LEU A 369 -12.13 15.39 35.22
C LEU A 369 -10.82 15.99 35.75
N GLY A 370 -10.53 17.23 35.41
CA GLY A 370 -9.37 17.93 35.97
C GLY A 370 -8.84 19.07 35.10
N GLY A 371 -7.60 19.49 35.35
CA GLY A 371 -6.86 20.35 34.44
C GLY A 371 -6.25 19.57 33.26
N GLY A 372 -5.35 20.21 32.50
CA GLY A 372 -4.68 19.60 31.35
C GLY A 372 -4.04 18.25 31.65
N SER A 373 -3.42 18.06 32.82
CA SER A 373 -2.78 16.80 33.19
C SER A 373 -3.74 15.60 33.20
N ALA A 374 -4.94 15.77 33.77
CA ALA A 374 -5.96 14.71 33.81
C ALA A 374 -6.56 14.43 32.44
N MET A 375 -6.82 15.49 31.65
CA MET A 375 -7.38 15.36 30.30
C MET A 375 -6.38 14.72 29.34
N ASP A 376 -5.13 15.16 29.34
CA ASP A 376 -4.07 14.61 28.50
C ASP A 376 -3.76 13.15 28.89
N ALA A 377 -3.63 12.84 30.18
CA ALA A 377 -3.50 11.45 30.64
C ALA A 377 -4.67 10.59 30.18
N GLY A 378 -5.90 11.09 30.29
CA GLY A 378 -7.11 10.42 29.81
C GLY A 378 -7.06 10.13 28.31
N LYS A 379 -6.65 11.10 27.47
CA LYS A 379 -6.50 10.90 26.02
C LYS A 379 -5.50 9.80 25.70
N ILE A 380 -4.37 9.75 26.41
CA ILE A 380 -3.36 8.71 26.18
C ILE A 380 -3.84 7.34 26.66
N MET A 381 -4.50 7.27 27.83
CA MET A 381 -5.14 6.03 28.29
C MET A 381 -6.17 5.53 27.28
N TRP A 382 -6.96 6.43 26.71
CA TRP A 382 -7.94 6.11 25.67
C TRP A 382 -7.29 5.53 24.42
N VAL A 383 -6.18 6.10 23.93
CA VAL A 383 -5.41 5.55 22.79
C VAL A 383 -4.94 4.13 23.09
N LEU A 384 -4.34 3.90 24.25
CA LEU A 384 -3.84 2.58 24.65
C LEU A 384 -4.96 1.56 24.87
N TYR A 385 -6.14 2.01 25.31
CA TYR A 385 -7.31 1.16 25.48
C TYR A 385 -7.94 0.78 24.13
N GLU A 386 -8.10 1.73 23.22
CA GLU A 386 -8.62 1.50 21.86
C GLU A 386 -7.69 0.58 21.08
N HIS A 387 -6.37 0.83 21.14
CA HIS A 387 -5.36 0.13 20.35
C HIS A 387 -4.24 -0.43 21.24
N PRO A 388 -4.44 -1.56 21.94
CA PRO A 388 -3.46 -2.10 22.89
C PRO A 388 -2.15 -2.60 22.25
N ASP A 389 -2.16 -2.85 20.93
CA ASP A 389 -1.00 -3.36 20.20
C ASP A 389 -0.05 -2.25 19.69
N VAL A 390 -0.39 -0.98 19.90
CA VAL A 390 0.43 0.14 19.43
C VAL A 390 1.63 0.40 20.34
N ASP A 391 2.78 0.64 19.73
CA ASP A 391 3.93 1.18 20.46
C ASP A 391 3.76 2.69 20.64
N PHE A 392 3.55 3.11 21.89
CA PHE A 392 3.39 4.50 22.26
C PHE A 392 4.56 5.39 21.79
N LEU A 393 5.81 4.91 21.87
CA LEU A 393 6.96 5.73 21.49
C LEU A 393 7.01 5.95 19.98
N ASP A 394 6.67 4.93 19.19
CA ASP A 394 6.52 5.06 17.75
C ASP A 394 5.38 6.03 17.40
N MET A 395 4.26 5.96 18.12
CA MET A 395 3.16 6.92 17.96
C MET A 395 3.58 8.35 18.32
N ALA A 396 4.27 8.55 19.44
CA ALA A 396 4.75 9.86 19.86
C ALA A 396 5.73 10.47 18.85
N MET A 397 6.68 9.69 18.32
CA MET A 397 7.59 10.16 17.29
C MET A 397 6.89 10.44 15.96
N ARG A 398 5.91 9.60 15.59
CA ARG A 398 5.18 9.78 14.35
C ARG A 398 4.22 10.95 14.44
N PHE A 399 3.46 11.11 15.51
CA PHE A 399 2.34 12.05 15.61
C PHE A 399 2.62 13.20 16.58
N MET A 400 3.87 13.68 16.65
CA MET A 400 4.24 14.85 17.47
C MET A 400 3.67 16.19 16.97
N ASP A 401 3.20 16.23 15.72
CA ASP A 401 2.74 17.44 15.03
C ASP A 401 1.56 17.17 14.08
N ILE A 402 0.74 18.19 13.81
CA ILE A 402 -0.33 18.15 12.82
C ILE A 402 0.25 18.43 11.42
N ARG A 403 0.30 17.40 10.57
CA ARG A 403 0.72 17.53 9.16
C ARG A 403 0.09 16.47 8.26
N LYS A 404 0.19 16.69 6.95
CA LYS A 404 -0.23 15.69 5.95
C LYS A 404 0.69 14.47 6.00
N ARG A 405 0.11 13.28 6.12
CA ARG A 405 0.83 12.00 6.25
C ARG A 405 0.23 10.96 5.31
N VAL A 406 1.05 9.99 4.91
CA VAL A 406 0.60 8.78 4.18
C VAL A 406 0.01 7.77 5.17
N TYR A 407 0.67 7.58 6.32
CA TYR A 407 0.19 6.77 7.43
C TYR A 407 -0.71 7.62 8.34
N THR A 408 -1.88 7.10 8.70
CA THR A 408 -2.91 7.84 9.46
C THR A 408 -2.96 7.37 10.91
N PHE A 409 -3.43 8.24 11.80
CA PHE A 409 -3.64 7.89 13.20
C PHE A 409 -4.74 6.81 13.30
N PRO A 410 -4.61 5.83 14.22
CA PRO A 410 -5.65 4.83 14.43
C PRO A 410 -7.01 5.46 14.69
N LYS A 411 -8.08 4.85 14.18
CA LYS A 411 -9.43 5.36 14.40
C LYS A 411 -9.79 5.27 15.88
N MET A 412 -10.21 6.39 16.48
CA MET A 412 -10.58 6.44 17.90
C MET A 412 -12.10 6.36 18.07
N GLY A 413 -12.56 6.03 19.28
CA GLY A 413 -13.98 6.01 19.63
C GLY A 413 -14.73 4.75 19.21
N GLU A 414 -14.03 3.65 18.97
CA GLU A 414 -14.67 2.37 18.63
C GLU A 414 -15.09 1.59 19.88
N LYS A 415 -14.26 1.61 20.92
CA LYS A 415 -14.55 0.98 22.22
C LYS A 415 -15.19 1.96 23.20
N ALA A 416 -14.64 3.17 23.34
CA ALA A 416 -15.09 4.13 24.33
C ALA A 416 -15.31 5.53 23.77
N TYR A 417 -16.35 6.20 24.27
CA TYR A 417 -16.57 7.62 24.03
C TYR A 417 -15.77 8.45 25.04
N PHE A 418 -15.17 9.57 24.62
CA PHE A 418 -14.34 10.39 25.50
C PHE A 418 -15.02 11.72 25.88
N VAL A 419 -15.18 11.95 27.17
CA VAL A 419 -15.75 13.18 27.75
C VAL A 419 -14.66 13.90 28.54
N ALA A 420 -14.50 15.21 28.32
CA ALA A 420 -13.59 16.06 29.07
C ALA A 420 -14.35 17.11 29.88
N ILE A 421 -14.02 17.22 31.17
CA ILE A 421 -14.64 18.12 32.14
C ILE A 421 -13.52 18.94 32.80
N PRO A 422 -13.24 20.16 32.32
CA PRO A 422 -12.20 20.99 32.89
C PRO A 422 -12.56 21.47 34.31
N THR A 423 -11.59 21.43 35.22
CA THR A 423 -11.68 22.07 36.56
C THR A 423 -10.80 23.31 36.66
N SER A 424 -10.13 23.68 35.56
CA SER A 424 -9.38 24.92 35.45
C SER A 424 -9.69 25.69 34.17
N SER A 425 -9.60 27.02 34.25
CA SER A 425 -9.83 27.94 33.14
C SER A 425 -8.50 28.33 32.45
N GLY A 426 -7.80 27.36 31.85
CA GLY A 426 -6.49 27.62 31.22
C GLY A 426 -6.17 26.83 29.96
N THR A 427 -6.09 25.51 30.08
CA THR A 427 -5.43 24.68 29.06
C THR A 427 -6.21 24.49 27.77
N GLY A 428 -7.54 24.58 27.82
CA GLY A 428 -8.41 24.28 26.67
C GLY A 428 -8.31 22.84 26.15
N SER A 429 -7.65 21.91 26.87
CA SER A 429 -7.41 20.53 26.41
C SER A 429 -8.72 19.77 26.13
N GLU A 430 -9.82 20.18 26.76
CA GLU A 430 -11.17 19.70 26.47
C GLU A 430 -11.62 19.94 25.00
N CYS A 431 -10.98 20.86 24.29
CA CYS A 431 -11.30 21.22 22.91
C CYS A 431 -10.17 20.92 21.91
N THR A 432 -9.02 20.39 22.35
CA THR A 432 -7.82 20.29 21.50
C THR A 432 -7.46 18.87 21.07
N PRO A 433 -6.78 18.71 19.92
CA PRO A 433 -6.21 17.45 19.46
C PRO A 433 -4.87 17.09 20.13
N PHE A 434 -4.49 17.78 21.21
CA PHE A 434 -3.17 17.65 21.82
C PHE A 434 -3.24 16.86 23.13
N ALA A 435 -2.19 16.09 23.39
CA ALA A 435 -1.89 15.51 24.68
C ALA A 435 -0.38 15.47 24.88
N VAL A 436 0.12 15.79 26.07
CA VAL A 436 1.54 15.67 26.40
C VAL A 436 1.73 14.62 27.48
N ILE A 437 2.73 13.75 27.31
CA ILE A 437 3.13 12.79 28.34
C ILE A 437 4.63 12.88 28.60
N THR A 438 5.02 12.64 29.84
CA THR A 438 6.42 12.64 30.26
C THR A 438 6.91 11.21 30.40
N ASP A 439 8.06 10.88 29.82
CA ASP A 439 8.78 9.65 30.16
C ASP A 439 9.50 9.86 31.49
N GLU A 440 9.03 9.18 32.53
CA GLU A 440 9.56 9.32 33.88
C GLU A 440 11.02 8.88 34.03
N LYS A 441 11.55 8.07 33.11
CA LYS A 441 12.95 7.60 33.16
C LYS A 441 13.92 8.61 32.58
N THR A 442 13.52 9.31 31.52
CA THR A 442 14.39 10.24 30.78
C THR A 442 14.07 11.71 31.06
N GLY A 443 12.89 12.00 31.60
CA GLY A 443 12.36 13.35 31.79
C GLY A 443 11.89 14.02 30.49
N VAL A 444 11.93 13.32 29.36
CA VAL A 444 11.52 13.86 28.06
C VAL A 444 10.00 13.94 27.98
N LYS A 445 9.49 15.09 27.52
CA LYS A 445 8.07 15.29 27.22
C LYS A 445 7.79 14.98 25.75
N TYR A 446 6.83 14.10 25.52
CA TYR A 446 6.38 13.67 24.21
C TYR A 446 4.99 14.25 23.92
N PRO A 447 4.88 15.20 22.98
CA PRO A 447 3.58 15.66 22.49
C PRO A 447 2.99 14.62 21.54
N LEU A 448 1.67 14.46 21.59
CA LEU A 448 0.87 13.72 20.65
C LEU A 448 -0.22 14.64 20.12
N ALA A 449 -0.33 14.72 18.80
CA ALA A 449 -1.16 15.68 18.08
C ALA A 449 -1.87 14.99 16.91
N ASP A 450 -3.17 14.73 17.06
CA ASP A 450 -4.01 14.25 15.95
C ASP A 450 -5.49 14.58 16.20
N TYR A 451 -6.25 14.84 15.14
CA TYR A 451 -7.69 15.14 15.23
C TYR A 451 -8.57 13.93 15.57
N GLN A 452 -7.98 12.77 15.84
CA GLN A 452 -8.64 11.65 16.52
C GLN A 452 -8.65 11.79 18.06
N LEU A 453 -7.86 12.73 18.62
CA LEU A 453 -7.72 12.97 20.06
C LEU A 453 -8.63 14.04 20.70
N PRO A 454 -9.28 14.97 19.97
CA PRO A 454 -10.27 15.84 20.57
C PRO A 454 -11.33 15.01 21.30
N PRO A 455 -11.74 15.42 22.51
CA PRO A 455 -12.86 14.80 23.19
C PRO A 455 -14.09 14.76 22.30
N ASN A 456 -14.89 13.70 22.42
CA ASN A 456 -16.17 13.66 21.72
C ASN A 456 -17.17 14.65 22.35
N MET A 457 -17.06 14.87 23.66
CA MET A 457 -17.86 15.84 24.41
C MET A 457 -16.98 16.63 25.40
N ALA A 458 -17.14 17.95 25.41
CA ALA A 458 -16.59 18.85 26.43
C ALA A 458 -17.73 19.42 27.30
N ILE A 459 -17.53 19.45 28.62
CA ILE A 459 -18.52 19.95 29.59
C ILE A 459 -17.86 21.04 30.45
N ILE A 460 -18.06 22.30 30.06
CA ILE A 460 -17.52 23.50 30.70
C ILE A 460 -18.52 24.00 31.75
N ASP A 461 -18.56 23.31 32.88
CA ASP A 461 -19.38 23.70 34.03
C ASP A 461 -18.61 24.63 34.97
N THR A 462 -19.15 25.84 35.17
CA THR A 462 -18.56 26.86 36.05
C THR A 462 -18.45 26.40 37.51
N ASP A 463 -19.33 25.50 37.97
CA ASP A 463 -19.29 24.99 39.35
C ASP A 463 -17.95 24.30 39.66
N ASN A 464 -17.32 23.67 38.67
CA ASN A 464 -16.02 23.01 38.82
C ASN A 464 -14.84 23.98 38.98
N MET A 465 -15.06 25.28 38.75
CA MET A 465 -14.02 26.31 38.73
C MET A 465 -14.20 27.37 39.84
N MET A 466 -15.34 27.38 40.54
CA MET A 466 -15.65 28.37 41.58
C MET A 466 -14.61 28.41 42.71
N THR A 467 -14.09 27.25 43.11
CA THR A 467 -13.18 27.11 44.26
C THR A 467 -11.70 27.16 43.89
N GLN A 468 -11.35 27.45 42.63
CA GLN A 468 -9.94 27.50 42.23
C GLN A 468 -9.16 28.54 43.04
N PRO A 469 -7.97 28.20 43.57
CA PRO A 469 -7.17 29.15 44.35
C PRO A 469 -6.64 30.29 43.47
N LYS A 470 -6.29 31.41 44.11
CA LYS A 470 -5.79 32.62 43.43
C LYS A 470 -4.59 32.34 42.52
N GLY A 471 -3.62 31.55 43.01
CA GLY A 471 -2.42 31.19 42.23
C GLY A 471 -2.75 30.41 40.95
N LEU A 472 -3.65 29.43 41.02
CA LEU A 472 -4.11 28.69 39.85
C LEU A 472 -4.90 29.59 38.91
N THR A 473 -5.78 30.46 39.44
CA THR A 473 -6.58 31.40 38.66
C THR A 473 -5.69 32.34 37.84
N SER A 474 -4.66 32.94 38.44
CA SER A 474 -3.72 33.79 37.70
C SER A 474 -2.90 33.02 36.67
N ALA A 475 -2.37 31.83 37.02
CA ALA A 475 -1.54 31.06 36.12
C ALA A 475 -2.33 30.57 34.90
N SER A 476 -3.49 29.94 35.13
CA SER A 476 -4.36 29.43 34.07
C SER A 476 -4.96 30.55 33.20
N GLY A 477 -5.32 31.70 33.78
CA GLY A 477 -5.80 32.83 33.00
C GLY A 477 -4.74 33.44 32.06
N VAL A 478 -3.48 33.50 32.50
CA VAL A 478 -2.36 33.95 31.65
C VAL A 478 -2.01 32.90 30.58
N ASP A 479 -2.12 31.61 30.91
CA ASP A 479 -1.98 30.51 29.95
C ASP A 479 -3.01 30.63 28.81
N ALA A 480 -4.29 30.77 29.15
CA ALA A 480 -5.36 30.99 28.17
C ALA A 480 -5.13 32.26 27.31
N LEU A 481 -4.63 33.35 27.91
CA LEU A 481 -4.30 34.56 27.16
C LEU A 481 -3.16 34.33 26.16
N THR A 482 -2.14 33.58 26.58
CA THR A 482 -1.00 33.23 25.72
C THR A 482 -1.47 32.41 24.52
N HIS A 483 -2.32 31.39 24.75
CA HIS A 483 -2.95 30.64 23.66
C HIS A 483 -3.70 31.54 22.67
N CYS A 484 -4.48 32.52 23.16
CA CYS A 484 -5.20 33.43 22.29
C CYS A 484 -4.26 34.32 21.45
N LEU A 485 -3.21 34.85 22.06
CA LEU A 485 -2.24 35.72 21.38
C LEU A 485 -1.46 34.95 20.31
N GLU A 486 -1.00 33.74 20.62
CA GLU A 486 -0.26 32.90 19.67
C GLU A 486 -1.14 32.39 18.54
N ALA A 487 -2.40 32.00 18.84
CA ALA A 487 -3.36 31.58 17.82
C ALA A 487 -3.67 32.72 16.83
N TYR A 488 -3.84 33.95 17.32
CA TYR A 488 -4.13 35.12 16.48
C TYR A 488 -2.92 35.59 15.65
N ALA A 489 -1.70 35.41 16.17
CA ALA A 489 -0.46 35.74 15.45
C ALA A 489 0.07 34.60 14.57
N SER A 490 -0.58 33.44 14.57
CA SER A 490 -0.13 32.23 13.88
C SER A 490 -0.12 32.42 12.36
N ILE A 491 0.86 31.80 11.69
CA ILE A 491 0.85 31.67 10.22
C ILE A 491 -0.31 30.78 9.71
N MET A 492 -1.02 30.12 10.62
CA MET A 492 -2.19 29.28 10.36
C MET A 492 -3.50 29.95 10.82
N ALA A 493 -3.47 31.24 11.19
CA ALA A 493 -4.65 32.01 11.58
C ALA A 493 -5.67 32.12 10.43
N THR A 494 -6.95 32.21 10.77
CA THR A 494 -8.08 32.26 9.83
C THR A 494 -9.23 33.07 10.38
N ASP A 495 -10.10 33.57 9.50
CA ASP A 495 -11.35 34.24 9.91
C ASP A 495 -12.23 33.37 10.84
N TYR A 496 -12.11 32.04 10.79
CA TYR A 496 -12.84 31.11 11.66
C TYR A 496 -12.27 31.05 13.09
N THR A 497 -10.97 31.27 13.27
CA THR A 497 -10.27 31.18 14.56
C THR A 497 -10.06 32.54 15.22
N ASP A 498 -9.89 33.59 14.41
CA ASP A 498 -9.54 34.94 14.87
C ASP A 498 -10.63 35.54 15.75
N GLY A 499 -11.90 35.32 15.39
CA GLY A 499 -13.04 35.76 16.19
C GLY A 499 -13.06 35.13 17.59
N LEU A 500 -12.68 33.86 17.71
CA LEU A 500 -12.61 33.14 18.98
C LEU A 500 -11.47 33.69 19.84
N ALA A 501 -10.25 33.77 19.28
CA ALA A 501 -9.08 34.28 19.98
C ALA A 501 -9.28 35.71 20.49
N LEU A 502 -9.87 36.60 19.67
CA LEU A 502 -10.16 37.98 20.06
C LEU A 502 -11.23 38.05 21.16
N LYS A 503 -12.29 37.24 21.09
CA LYS A 503 -13.35 37.25 22.09
C LYS A 503 -12.87 36.68 23.42
N ALA A 504 -12.13 35.58 23.40
CA ALA A 504 -11.48 35.00 24.56
C ALA A 504 -10.51 35.99 25.21
N SER A 505 -9.61 36.62 24.43
CA SER A 505 -8.71 37.67 24.92
C SER A 505 -9.45 38.79 25.64
N LYS A 506 -10.52 39.33 25.03
CA LYS A 506 -11.33 40.40 25.64
C LYS A 506 -11.94 39.97 26.97
N ASN A 507 -12.50 38.75 27.03
CA ASN A 507 -13.04 38.22 28.29
C ASN A 507 -11.93 38.06 29.33
N ILE A 508 -10.73 37.59 28.97
CA ILE A 508 -9.65 37.40 29.94
C ILE A 508 -9.21 38.75 30.52
N PHE A 509 -9.02 39.78 29.70
CA PHE A 509 -8.67 41.12 30.18
C PHE A 509 -9.72 41.71 31.15
N GLU A 510 -11.00 41.49 30.86
CA GLU A 510 -12.11 42.04 31.66
C GLU A 510 -12.36 41.24 32.96
N TYR A 511 -12.32 39.91 32.88
CA TYR A 511 -12.81 39.03 33.95
C TYR A 511 -11.71 38.33 34.76
N LEU A 512 -10.47 38.19 34.26
CA LEU A 512 -9.39 37.57 35.04
C LEU A 512 -9.08 38.33 36.35
N PRO A 513 -8.98 39.68 36.37
CA PRO A 513 -8.77 40.40 37.62
C PRO A 513 -9.90 40.20 38.63
N ARG A 514 -11.16 40.16 38.14
CA ARG A 514 -12.35 39.89 38.96
C ARG A 514 -12.33 38.47 39.53
N ALA A 515 -12.07 37.47 38.69
CA ALA A 515 -11.97 36.07 39.12
C ALA A 515 -10.82 35.86 40.12
N TYR A 516 -9.71 36.58 39.98
CA TYR A 516 -8.59 36.50 40.92
C TYR A 516 -8.93 37.12 42.29
N ASN A 517 -9.60 38.28 42.31
CA ASN A 517 -9.91 38.97 43.55
C ASN A 517 -11.11 38.34 44.28
N ASP A 518 -12.18 38.06 43.53
CA ASP A 518 -13.51 37.76 44.05
C ASP A 518 -14.08 36.44 43.50
N GLY A 519 -13.28 35.57 42.88
CA GLY A 519 -13.78 34.39 42.15
C GLY A 519 -14.51 33.32 42.97
N GLN A 520 -14.56 33.42 44.30
CA GLN A 520 -15.42 32.57 45.14
C GLN A 520 -16.89 33.06 45.15
N THR A 521 -17.13 34.33 44.85
CA THR A 521 -18.44 34.99 44.89
C THR A 521 -18.85 35.56 43.53
N ASP A 522 -17.89 35.92 42.68
CA ASP A 522 -18.12 36.42 41.32
C ASP A 522 -18.23 35.26 40.31
N VAL A 523 -19.44 34.68 40.26
CA VAL A 523 -19.80 33.59 39.35
C VAL A 523 -19.65 34.00 37.88
N GLU A 524 -19.99 35.24 37.53
CA GLU A 524 -19.88 35.72 36.16
C GLU A 524 -18.42 35.71 35.71
N ALA A 525 -17.50 36.22 36.54
CA ALA A 525 -16.09 36.23 36.20
C ALA A 525 -15.53 34.81 35.99
N ARG A 526 -15.95 33.83 36.82
CA ARG A 526 -15.58 32.41 36.64
C ARG A 526 -16.14 31.82 35.35
N GLU A 527 -17.42 32.06 35.05
CA GLU A 527 -18.03 31.57 33.81
C GLU A 527 -17.35 32.17 32.59
N LYS A 528 -17.01 33.47 32.62
CA LYS A 528 -16.33 34.15 31.51
C LYS A 528 -14.91 33.65 31.30
N MET A 529 -14.18 33.33 32.37
CA MET A 529 -12.86 32.70 32.29
C MET A 529 -12.95 31.28 31.74
N ALA A 530 -13.91 30.47 32.22
CA ALA A 530 -14.15 29.12 31.71
C ALA A 530 -14.42 29.09 30.20
N ASN A 531 -15.29 30.00 29.74
CA ASN A 531 -15.61 30.14 28.32
C ASN A 531 -14.48 30.76 27.48
N ALA A 532 -13.51 31.44 28.11
CA ALA A 532 -12.38 32.03 27.39
C ALA A 532 -11.21 31.06 27.25
N SER A 533 -11.09 30.09 28.16
CA SER A 533 -10.06 29.05 28.06
C SER A 533 -10.44 27.90 27.13
N ALA A 534 -11.74 27.60 27.02
CA ALA A 534 -12.29 26.60 26.11
C ALA A 534 -12.47 27.17 24.70
#